data_AF-A0A4S2M057-F1
#
_entry.id   AF-A0A4S2M057-F1
#
_cell.length_a   1.000
_cell.length_b   1.000
_cell.length_c   1.000
_cell.angle_alpha   90.00
_cell.angle_beta   90.00
_cell.angle_gamma   90.00
#
_symmetry.space_group_name_H-M   'P 1'
#
loop_
_entity.id
_entity.type
_entity.pdbx_description
1 polymer ?
#
loop_
_entity_poly.entity_id
_entity_poly.type
_entity_poly.pdbx_seq_one_letter_code
_entity_poly.pdbx_strand_id
1 'polypeptide(L)'
;MLLSPSVLFVPVDAVVFGFACIQIMPVSILPSSHPTKHMCGQIPFLRGLVTLMPDYLVLFVLFVLECSFSQLVQKHVPRPFRMRIMVDPAQQHSHWSVLSRTFCMTADSDQPKSSNALDPWKILESHPAFATDIGASSDPALAGLQALKYESEDPDANALSYKDEGNYHYKRKEFSKAIDSYSGGLRAKPKDMNLVAVLLTNRAICHWYLRNYRSCILDCKAALVADPQHQKAYVKAVEACLALDKIRDCLELCELGLTKFPDCQKLTEAHTKARQKQSLSDQAEIAKLKAQREEENKQLTTFKLITDRGIQINFRLPPVCVPDAADARFYVDSSNHLHWSLLFMYPEFGQTDFLRDVIEDSTVLECLRLVFDPSQPPPAWDTEQLYQFGDDSLEVYFEDSTVSQKLVSFPAELTVKQLTKRKDFCVRRDLLIVIHVVSKRSTKFYQRWKDEMRWY
;
A
#
# COMPACT_ATOMS: atom_id res chain seq x y z
N MET A 1 -2.58 -15.04 -65.09
CA MET A 1 -3.44 -13.83 -65.01
C MET A 1 -4.50 -14.13 -63.97
N LEU A 2 -4.33 -13.70 -62.70
CA LEU A 2 -4.88 -12.45 -62.11
C LEU A 2 -6.43 -12.49 -62.12
N LEU A 3 -7.25 -12.26 -61.08
CA LEU A 3 -7.12 -11.63 -59.74
C LEU A 3 -8.41 -11.84 -58.90
N SER A 4 -8.26 -11.93 -57.57
CA SER A 4 -9.16 -11.60 -56.42
C SER A 4 -10.52 -12.30 -56.19
N PRO A 5 -10.93 -12.41 -54.90
CA PRO A 5 -12.18 -11.77 -54.50
C PRO A 5 -12.07 -10.92 -53.22
N SER A 6 -12.99 -9.95 -53.15
CA SER A 6 -13.15 -8.89 -52.18
C SER A 6 -13.48 -9.36 -50.75
N VAL A 7 -12.89 -8.67 -49.77
CA VAL A 7 -13.14 -8.81 -48.33
C VAL A 7 -14.29 -7.89 -47.91
N LEU A 8 -15.27 -8.40 -47.16
CA LEU A 8 -16.23 -7.61 -46.39
C LEU A 8 -16.24 -8.11 -44.94
N PHE A 9 -15.96 -7.21 -44.00
CA PHE A 9 -15.95 -7.39 -42.54
C PHE A 9 -17.37 -7.28 -41.95
N VAL A 10 -17.70 -8.14 -40.98
CA VAL A 10 -18.83 -7.95 -40.03
C VAL A 10 -18.40 -8.52 -38.65
N PRO A 11 -18.72 -7.83 -37.52
CA PRO A 11 -18.11 -8.08 -36.19
C PRO A 11 -18.85 -9.15 -35.37
N VAL A 12 -18.16 -9.68 -34.36
CA VAL A 12 -18.68 -10.62 -33.36
C VAL A 12 -18.85 -9.90 -32.03
N ASP A 13 -20.09 -9.78 -31.58
CA ASP A 13 -20.44 -9.43 -30.19
C ASP A 13 -21.32 -10.53 -29.58
N ALA A 14 -21.15 -10.68 -28.26
CA ALA A 14 -22.01 -11.31 -27.27
C ALA A 14 -22.12 -12.85 -27.21
N VAL A 15 -21.35 -13.46 -26.28
CA VAL A 15 -21.83 -14.60 -25.48
C VAL A 15 -21.60 -14.30 -23.99
N VAL A 16 -22.72 -14.31 -23.28
CA VAL A 16 -22.94 -14.03 -21.86
C VAL A 16 -22.50 -15.23 -21.02
N PHE A 17 -21.67 -15.02 -19.99
CA PHE A 17 -21.45 -16.01 -18.92
C PHE A 17 -22.36 -15.68 -17.73
N GLY A 18 -23.33 -16.56 -17.48
CA GLY A 18 -24.28 -16.46 -16.38
C GLY A 18 -23.64 -16.78 -15.03
N PHE A 19 -23.85 -15.89 -14.06
CA PHE A 19 -23.65 -16.17 -12.65
C PHE A 19 -24.87 -16.93 -12.11
N ALA A 20 -24.64 -18.14 -11.59
CA ALA A 20 -25.66 -18.90 -10.89
C ALA A 20 -25.92 -18.29 -9.51
N CYS A 21 -27.09 -17.68 -9.34
CA CYS A 21 -27.65 -17.34 -8.03
C CYS A 21 -28.07 -18.63 -7.31
N ILE A 22 -27.44 -18.95 -6.18
CA ILE A 22 -27.95 -19.94 -5.25
C ILE A 22 -29.08 -19.27 -4.45
N GLN A 23 -30.32 -19.66 -4.77
CA GLN A 23 -31.50 -19.38 -3.95
C GLN A 23 -31.37 -20.08 -2.60
N ILE A 24 -31.35 -19.32 -1.51
CA ILE A 24 -31.61 -19.84 -0.16
C ILE A 24 -33.12 -19.73 0.07
N MET A 25 -33.83 -20.86 0.06
CA MET A 25 -35.20 -20.93 0.54
C MET A 25 -35.23 -20.90 2.08
N PRO A 26 -36.23 -20.27 2.71
CA PRO A 26 -36.33 -20.25 4.16
C PRO A 26 -36.87 -21.59 4.68
N VAL A 27 -36.12 -22.22 5.58
CA VAL A 27 -36.58 -23.38 6.35
C VAL A 27 -37.44 -22.90 7.51
N SER A 28 -38.69 -23.36 7.52
CA SER A 28 -39.66 -23.20 8.60
C SER A 28 -39.16 -23.84 9.90
N ILE A 29 -39.23 -23.12 11.02
CA ILE A 29 -38.94 -23.64 12.37
C ILE A 29 -40.17 -23.42 13.26
N LEU A 30 -40.63 -24.49 13.90
CA LEU A 30 -41.27 -24.59 15.23
C LEU A 30 -41.65 -26.09 15.46
N PRO A 31 -41.91 -26.59 16.69
CA PRO A 31 -41.38 -26.26 18.03
C PRO A 31 -40.97 -27.52 18.85
N SER A 32 -40.26 -27.33 19.97
CA SER A 32 -40.32 -28.09 21.26
C SER A 32 -38.95 -28.00 21.96
N SER A 33 -38.77 -27.99 23.29
CA SER A 33 -39.61 -27.82 24.48
C SER A 33 -38.65 -27.72 25.68
N HIS A 34 -38.63 -26.58 26.40
CA HIS A 34 -38.38 -26.39 27.86
C HIS A 34 -37.21 -27.11 28.62
N PRO A 35 -36.86 -26.71 29.87
CA PRO A 35 -36.00 -25.57 30.22
C PRO A 35 -34.91 -25.96 31.26
N THR A 36 -34.08 -25.00 31.71
CA THR A 36 -33.59 -24.75 33.11
C THR A 36 -32.20 -24.08 33.07
N LYS A 37 -32.09 -22.79 33.44
CA LYS A 37 -31.79 -22.19 34.78
C LYS A 37 -30.31 -21.78 34.90
N HIS A 38 -29.99 -20.48 34.81
CA HIS A 38 -29.57 -19.57 35.92
C HIS A 38 -28.12 -19.11 35.61
N MET A 39 -27.61 -17.89 35.78
CA MET A 39 -27.99 -16.56 36.32
C MET A 39 -27.15 -15.50 35.53
N CYS A 40 -27.69 -14.32 35.18
CA CYS A 40 -27.47 -13.01 35.84
C CYS A 40 -25.99 -12.59 35.98
N GLY A 41 -25.50 -11.40 35.61
CA GLY A 41 -26.00 -10.13 35.05
C GLY A 41 -24.78 -9.39 34.48
N GLN A 42 -24.72 -8.13 34.05
CA GLN A 42 -25.49 -6.89 34.20
C GLN A 42 -24.91 -5.96 33.09
N ILE A 43 -25.69 -5.32 32.21
CA ILE A 43 -26.26 -3.93 32.29
C ILE A 43 -25.83 -3.13 31.01
N PRO A 44 -26.66 -2.16 30.55
CA PRO A 44 -26.98 -1.89 29.14
C PRO A 44 -26.43 -0.54 28.63
N PHE A 45 -26.59 -0.17 27.36
CA PHE A 45 -27.64 0.78 26.94
C PHE A 45 -27.87 0.76 25.42
N LEU A 46 -29.15 0.92 25.09
CA LEU A 46 -29.78 0.86 23.78
C LEU A 46 -29.99 2.26 23.21
N ARG A 47 -30.14 2.29 21.87
CA ARG A 47 -30.96 3.18 21.03
C ARG A 47 -30.35 4.56 20.67
N GLY A 48 -30.42 5.00 19.41
CA GLY A 48 -31.21 4.42 18.32
C GLY A 48 -31.18 5.17 16.99
N LEU A 49 -31.84 4.50 16.05
CA LEU A 49 -32.51 4.93 14.82
C LEU A 49 -31.70 5.68 13.75
N VAL A 50 -31.38 4.93 12.69
CA VAL A 50 -31.19 5.43 11.32
C VAL A 50 -32.52 5.20 10.58
N THR A 51 -33.00 6.24 9.91
CA THR A 51 -34.08 6.16 8.91
C THR A 51 -33.62 6.90 7.65
N LEU A 52 -33.89 6.26 6.50
CA LEU A 52 -34.00 6.79 5.13
C LEU A 52 -32.73 7.00 4.27
N MET A 53 -32.63 6.14 3.24
CA MET A 53 -31.83 6.18 2.01
C MET A 53 -32.41 7.22 0.99
N PRO A 54 -31.88 7.47 -0.25
CA PRO A 54 -30.76 6.83 -0.98
C PRO A 54 -29.79 7.77 -1.78
N ASP A 55 -28.72 7.14 -2.26
CA ASP A 55 -27.89 7.42 -3.44
C ASP A 55 -26.85 8.57 -3.47
N TYR A 56 -25.62 8.13 -3.81
CA TYR A 56 -24.34 8.84 -3.99
C TYR A 56 -23.51 9.16 -2.74
N LEU A 57 -22.98 8.12 -2.07
CA LEU A 57 -21.61 8.15 -1.52
C LEU A 57 -21.16 6.76 -1.05
N VAL A 58 -20.51 5.96 -1.92
CA VAL A 58 -19.61 4.88 -1.46
C VAL A 58 -18.35 4.91 -2.31
N LEU A 59 -17.42 5.78 -1.94
CA LEU A 59 -16.01 5.59 -2.25
C LEU A 59 -15.12 6.41 -1.32
N PHE A 60 -15.30 6.30 0.00
CA PHE A 60 -14.30 6.82 0.94
C PHE A 60 -14.38 6.24 2.36
N VAL A 61 -14.53 4.92 2.52
CA VAL A 61 -14.06 4.22 3.75
C VAL A 61 -13.63 2.79 3.39
N LEU A 62 -12.46 2.65 2.77
CA LEU A 62 -11.68 1.41 2.76
C LEU A 62 -10.20 1.82 2.82
N PHE A 63 -9.77 2.34 3.97
CA PHE A 63 -8.34 2.36 4.31
C PHE A 63 -8.05 2.28 5.81
N VAL A 64 -9.04 1.98 6.65
CA VAL A 64 -8.83 1.71 8.07
C VAL A 64 -9.72 0.55 8.47
N LEU A 65 -9.34 -0.66 8.05
CA LEU A 65 -9.68 -1.94 8.68
C LEU A 65 -8.89 -3.10 8.03
N GLU A 66 -7.59 -2.89 7.76
CA GLU A 66 -6.61 -3.98 7.65
C GLU A 66 -5.66 -3.91 8.85
N CYS A 67 -6.18 -4.17 10.05
CA CYS A 67 -5.36 -4.47 11.22
C CYS A 67 -6.08 -5.32 12.27
N SER A 68 -7.23 -5.92 11.95
CA SER A 68 -7.94 -6.79 12.89
C SER A 68 -8.68 -7.92 12.18
N PHE A 69 -7.95 -8.67 11.35
CA PHE A 69 -8.39 -10.00 10.89
C PHE A 69 -7.21 -10.98 10.77
N SER A 70 -6.30 -10.94 11.76
CA SER A 70 -5.19 -11.91 11.89
C SER A 70 -5.25 -12.70 13.19
N GLN A 71 -6.45 -12.97 13.71
CA GLN A 71 -6.64 -13.83 14.89
C GLN A 71 -7.70 -14.93 14.73
N LEU A 72 -8.13 -15.26 13.51
CA LEU A 72 -9.08 -16.37 13.33
C LEU A 72 -8.80 -17.31 12.15
N VAL A 73 -7.53 -17.52 11.80
CA VAL A 73 -7.06 -18.73 11.09
C VAL A 73 -5.66 -19.10 11.61
N GLN A 74 -5.58 -19.58 12.84
CA GLN A 74 -4.40 -20.26 13.38
C GLN A 74 -4.62 -21.79 13.39
N LYS A 75 -4.84 -22.35 12.20
CA LYS A 75 -4.66 -23.78 11.94
C LYS A 75 -3.92 -23.92 10.61
N HIS A 76 -2.71 -24.47 10.68
CA HIS A 76 -1.70 -24.62 9.63
C HIS A 76 -0.75 -23.43 9.43
N VAL A 77 0.22 -23.31 10.33
CA VAL A 77 1.52 -22.66 10.08
C VAL A 77 2.59 -23.76 10.18
N PRO A 78 3.54 -23.88 9.23
CA PRO A 78 4.66 -24.81 9.37
C PRO A 78 5.66 -24.30 10.41
N ARG A 79 6.22 -25.24 11.19
CA ARG A 79 7.23 -25.00 12.24
C ARG A 79 8.65 -24.97 11.60
N PRO A 80 9.75 -24.78 12.37
CA PRO A 80 10.91 -23.97 11.94
C PRO A 80 11.59 -24.49 10.66
N PHE A 81 11.81 -23.58 9.73
CA PHE A 81 12.64 -23.79 8.54
C PHE A 81 14.09 -24.05 8.95
N ARG A 82 14.68 -25.17 8.52
CA ARG A 82 16.11 -25.43 8.60
C ARG A 82 16.74 -25.09 7.24
N MET A 83 17.66 -24.14 7.22
CA MET A 83 18.39 -23.72 6.02
C MET A 83 19.87 -24.04 6.22
N ARG A 84 20.47 -24.87 5.37
CA ARG A 84 21.93 -25.01 5.29
C ARG A 84 22.44 -24.13 4.15
N ILE A 85 23.19 -23.09 4.51
CA ILE A 85 23.88 -22.20 3.57
C ILE A 85 25.36 -22.63 3.58
N MET A 86 25.93 -22.92 2.41
CA MET A 86 27.38 -23.03 2.28
C MET A 86 27.96 -21.62 2.18
N VAL A 87 28.82 -21.24 3.12
CA VAL A 87 29.60 -19.99 3.07
C VAL A 87 31.03 -20.27 3.54
N ASP A 88 31.99 -19.74 2.80
CA ASP A 88 33.44 -19.74 3.04
C ASP A 88 33.80 -18.93 4.32
N PRO A 89 34.70 -19.37 5.24
CA PRO A 89 34.80 -18.83 6.61
C PRO A 89 35.50 -17.48 6.81
N ALA A 90 35.74 -16.69 5.77
CA ALA A 90 36.49 -15.44 5.89
C ALA A 90 35.60 -14.21 5.64
N GLN A 91 34.92 -13.71 6.67
CA GLN A 91 34.63 -12.28 6.96
C GLN A 91 33.41 -12.13 7.90
N GLN A 92 33.63 -11.88 9.21
CA GLN A 92 32.63 -11.28 10.10
C GLN A 92 33.27 -10.59 11.32
N HIS A 93 33.34 -9.26 11.26
CA HIS A 93 33.35 -8.28 12.36
C HIS A 93 32.80 -6.99 11.71
N SER A 94 31.94 -6.13 12.26
CA SER A 94 31.66 -5.69 13.62
C SER A 94 30.47 -4.71 13.55
N HIS A 95 29.55 -4.68 14.52
CA HIS A 95 29.10 -3.47 15.23
C HIS A 95 27.89 -3.76 16.14
N TRP A 96 28.11 -3.66 17.44
CA TRP A 96 27.09 -3.45 18.47
C TRP A 96 27.42 -2.14 19.19
N SER A 97 26.36 -1.49 19.72
CA SER A 97 26.33 -0.37 20.67
C SER A 97 26.41 1.07 20.12
N VAL A 98 25.27 1.79 20.17
CA VAL A 98 25.17 3.15 20.73
C VAL A 98 23.75 3.34 21.27
N LEU A 99 23.58 3.22 22.59
CA LEU A 99 22.48 3.86 23.34
C LEU A 99 23.02 4.30 24.71
N SER A 100 22.52 5.47 25.14
CA SER A 100 22.66 6.12 26.45
C SER A 100 23.87 7.06 26.64
N ARG A 101 23.58 8.37 26.82
CA ARG A 101 23.72 9.11 28.10
C ARG A 101 23.81 10.64 27.92
N THR A 102 22.84 11.31 28.56
CA THR A 102 23.00 12.47 29.47
C THR A 102 23.37 13.85 28.90
N PHE A 103 22.46 14.84 29.06
CA PHE A 103 22.71 16.00 29.93
C PHE A 103 21.42 16.81 30.21
N CYS A 104 21.15 17.04 31.49
CA CYS A 104 20.24 18.04 32.02
C CYS A 104 21.09 18.91 32.94
N MET A 105 21.17 20.22 32.68
CA MET A 105 21.58 21.22 33.68
C MET A 105 20.82 22.52 33.44
N THR A 106 20.23 22.97 34.54
CA THR A 106 19.57 24.24 34.85
C THR A 106 20.55 25.43 34.86
N ALA A 107 20.09 26.65 34.59
CA ALA A 107 20.12 27.77 35.54
C ALA A 107 19.65 29.10 34.93
N ASP A 108 18.95 29.85 35.78
CA ASP A 108 18.40 31.20 35.68
C ASP A 108 19.31 32.32 35.16
N SER A 109 18.68 33.35 34.59
CA SER A 109 18.98 34.74 34.96
C SER A 109 17.80 35.67 34.62
N ASP A 110 17.01 36.00 35.63
CA ASP A 110 16.13 37.18 35.65
C ASP A 110 16.86 38.34 36.36
N GLN A 111 16.76 39.55 35.80
CA GLN A 111 17.00 40.82 36.51
C GLN A 111 15.96 41.86 36.06
N PRO A 112 15.39 42.65 37.00
CA PRO A 112 14.22 43.47 36.75
C PRO A 112 14.59 44.87 36.24
N LYS A 113 13.73 45.46 35.40
CA LYS A 113 13.76 46.90 35.10
C LYS A 113 12.40 47.52 35.43
N SER A 114 12.42 48.35 36.45
CA SER A 114 11.34 49.27 36.84
C SER A 114 11.25 50.41 35.83
N SER A 115 10.02 50.71 35.38
CA SER A 115 9.53 52.10 35.29
C SER A 115 8.04 52.08 34.97
N ASN A 116 7.21 52.43 35.96
CA ASN A 116 5.80 52.77 35.80
C ASN A 116 5.66 54.08 35.01
N ALA A 117 5.81 54.00 33.69
CA ALA A 117 5.28 54.99 32.77
C ALA A 117 4.15 54.32 31.99
N LEU A 118 2.92 54.73 32.27
CA LEU A 118 1.74 54.33 31.53
C LEU A 118 1.92 54.75 30.07
N ASP A 119 2.11 53.79 29.17
CA ASP A 119 2.19 54.00 27.74
C ASP A 119 0.80 54.47 27.23
N PRO A 120 0.66 55.72 26.75
CA PRO A 120 -0.64 56.27 26.37
C PRO A 120 -1.36 55.44 25.30
N TRP A 121 -0.60 54.75 24.45
CA TRP A 121 -1.12 53.87 23.42
C TRP A 121 -1.70 52.57 23.99
N LYS A 122 -1.13 52.03 25.08
CA LYS A 122 -1.73 50.88 25.79
C LYS A 122 -3.01 51.25 26.52
N ILE A 123 -3.13 52.48 27.04
CA ILE A 123 -4.39 52.94 27.63
C ILE A 123 -5.46 53.08 26.54
N LEU A 124 -5.09 53.65 25.39
CA LEU A 124 -6.00 53.79 24.25
C LEU A 124 -6.46 52.41 23.75
N GLU A 125 -5.54 51.45 23.56
CA GLU A 125 -5.87 50.07 23.18
C GLU A 125 -6.67 49.29 24.25
N SER A 126 -6.63 49.72 25.51
CA SER A 126 -7.45 49.14 26.59
C SER A 126 -8.84 49.78 26.72
N HIS A 127 -9.07 50.91 26.07
CA HIS A 127 -10.34 51.60 26.10
C HIS A 127 -11.37 50.87 25.21
N PRO A 128 -12.59 50.58 25.67
CA PRO A 128 -13.57 49.75 24.95
C PRO A 128 -13.95 50.30 23.56
N ALA A 129 -13.78 51.60 23.33
CA ALA A 129 -13.99 52.21 22.01
C ALA A 129 -12.86 51.96 20.98
N PHE A 130 -11.67 51.52 21.42
CA PHE A 130 -10.46 51.38 20.58
C PHE A 130 -9.73 50.03 20.77
N ALA A 131 -10.30 49.11 21.56
CA ALA A 131 -9.76 47.79 21.82
C ALA A 131 -9.81 46.89 20.57
N THR A 132 -8.68 46.27 20.23
CA THR A 132 -8.51 45.46 19.01
C THR A 132 -8.90 43.99 19.18
N ASP A 133 -8.82 43.45 20.40
CA ASP A 133 -9.34 42.12 20.74
C ASP A 133 -10.15 42.26 22.04
N ILE A 134 -11.47 42.24 21.91
CA ILE A 134 -12.38 42.08 23.05
C ILE A 134 -12.65 40.58 23.08
N GLY A 135 -11.98 39.88 24.01
CA GLY A 135 -12.05 38.42 24.13
C GLY A 135 -13.51 37.95 24.05
N ALA A 136 -13.75 36.83 23.34
CA ALA A 136 -15.07 36.34 22.93
C ALA A 136 -16.12 36.35 24.05
N SER A 137 -16.72 37.51 24.31
CA SER A 137 -17.83 37.67 25.23
C SER A 137 -19.09 37.56 24.40
N SER A 138 -19.96 36.62 24.77
CA SER A 138 -21.27 36.34 24.18
C SER A 138 -22.30 37.47 24.45
N ASP A 139 -21.84 38.72 24.56
CA ASP A 139 -22.69 39.86 24.86
C ASP A 139 -23.35 40.39 23.57
N PRO A 140 -24.69 40.34 23.46
CA PRO A 140 -25.42 40.83 22.29
C PRO A 140 -25.15 42.31 21.98
N ALA A 141 -24.83 43.12 22.99
CA ALA A 141 -24.52 44.53 22.81
C ALA A 141 -23.18 44.74 22.08
N LEU A 142 -22.19 43.87 22.32
CA LEU A 142 -20.90 43.91 21.65
C LEU A 142 -20.99 43.45 20.20
N ALA A 143 -21.79 42.41 19.95
CA ALA A 143 -22.12 41.98 18.59
C ALA A 143 -22.85 43.09 17.80
N GLY A 144 -23.73 43.85 18.47
CA GLY A 144 -24.40 45.02 17.90
C GLY A 144 -23.42 46.16 17.56
N LEU A 145 -22.45 46.45 18.43
CA LEU A 145 -21.41 47.46 18.17
C LEU A 145 -20.45 47.04 17.04
N GLN A 146 -20.12 45.75 16.95
CA GLN A 146 -19.33 45.21 15.83
C GLN A 146 -20.11 45.24 14.51
N ALA A 147 -21.43 45.05 14.54
CA ALA A 147 -22.29 45.21 13.36
C ALA A 147 -22.28 46.67 12.88
N LEU A 148 -22.41 47.64 13.80
CA LEU A 148 -22.36 49.08 13.51
C LEU A 148 -21.04 49.55 12.88
N LYS A 149 -19.92 48.85 13.12
CA LYS A 149 -18.60 49.15 12.51
C LYS A 149 -18.59 48.99 10.98
N TYR A 150 -19.51 48.20 10.41
CA TYR A 150 -19.56 47.90 8.97
C TYR A 150 -20.92 48.24 8.33
N GLU A 151 -21.67 49.18 8.89
CA GLU A 151 -22.92 49.68 8.30
C GLU A 151 -22.66 50.88 7.38
N SER A 152 -21.91 50.66 6.30
CA SER A 152 -22.18 51.46 5.10
C SER A 152 -23.24 50.71 4.27
N GLU A 153 -24.21 51.42 3.69
CA GLU A 153 -25.21 50.79 2.79
C GLU A 153 -24.56 50.19 1.54
N ASP A 154 -23.27 50.49 1.31
CA ASP A 154 -22.49 50.03 0.17
C ASP A 154 -21.70 48.75 0.48
N PRO A 155 -22.06 47.61 -0.14
CA PRO A 155 -21.33 46.34 -0.01
C PRO A 155 -19.83 46.43 -0.31
N ASP A 156 -19.44 47.30 -1.26
CA ASP A 156 -18.05 47.44 -1.69
C ASP A 156 -17.19 48.16 -0.63
N ALA A 157 -17.73 49.20 0.00
CA ALA A 157 -17.07 49.92 1.09
C ALA A 157 -16.88 49.02 2.32
N ASN A 158 -17.88 48.19 2.65
CA ASN A 158 -17.76 47.20 3.73
C ASN A 158 -16.67 46.16 3.43
N ALA A 159 -16.65 45.62 2.21
CA ALA A 159 -15.63 44.68 1.78
C ALA A 159 -14.22 45.29 1.80
N LEU A 160 -14.09 46.58 1.48
CA LEU A 160 -12.84 47.32 1.55
C LEU A 160 -12.32 47.47 2.99
N SER A 161 -13.20 47.78 3.95
CA SER A 161 -12.86 47.83 5.38
C SER A 161 -12.30 46.48 5.86
N TYR A 162 -12.99 45.38 5.53
CA TYR A 162 -12.52 44.03 5.84
C TYR A 162 -11.20 43.65 5.16
N LYS A 163 -10.97 44.13 3.93
CA LYS A 163 -9.69 43.95 3.22
C LYS A 163 -8.55 44.61 4.00
N ASP A 164 -8.75 45.82 4.49
CA ASP A 164 -7.72 46.58 5.21
C ASP A 164 -7.43 45.97 6.59
N GLU A 165 -8.44 45.47 7.29
CA GLU A 165 -8.30 44.69 8.52
C GLU A 165 -7.55 43.36 8.28
N GLY A 166 -7.89 42.64 7.20
CA GLY A 166 -7.16 41.43 6.80
C GLY A 166 -5.69 41.73 6.46
N ASN A 167 -5.42 42.85 5.79
CA ASN A 167 -4.05 43.32 5.50
C ASN A 167 -3.28 43.66 6.79
N TYR A 168 -3.95 44.22 7.79
CA TYR A 168 -3.37 44.49 9.11
C TYR A 168 -2.92 43.20 9.80
N HIS A 169 -3.80 42.20 9.88
CA HIS A 169 -3.45 40.88 10.45
C HIS A 169 -2.39 40.14 9.64
N TYR A 170 -2.43 40.25 8.30
CA TYR A 170 -1.43 39.65 7.42
C TYR A 170 -0.02 40.20 7.68
N LYS A 171 0.12 41.53 7.87
CA LYS A 171 1.41 42.16 8.23
C LYS A 171 1.96 41.64 9.56
N ARG A 172 1.07 41.32 10.51
CA ARG A 172 1.41 40.71 11.81
C ARG A 172 1.66 39.20 11.74
N LYS A 173 1.56 38.59 10.56
CA LYS A 173 1.65 37.13 10.32
C LYS A 173 0.56 36.32 11.04
N GLU A 174 -0.54 36.96 11.43
CA GLU A 174 -1.70 36.33 12.04
C GLU A 174 -2.63 35.79 10.94
N PHE A 175 -2.16 34.78 10.20
CA PHE A 175 -2.82 34.33 8.97
C PHE A 175 -4.24 33.78 9.19
N SER A 176 -4.52 33.17 10.35
CA SER A 176 -5.87 32.69 10.68
C SER A 176 -6.86 33.85 10.80
N LYS A 177 -6.53 34.88 11.57
CA LYS A 177 -7.38 36.07 11.72
C LYS A 177 -7.54 36.81 10.40
N ALA A 178 -6.47 36.91 9.60
CA ALA A 178 -6.54 37.49 8.26
C ALA A 178 -7.53 36.74 7.34
N ILE A 179 -7.57 35.41 7.41
CA ILE A 179 -8.55 34.60 6.65
C ILE A 179 -9.98 34.93 7.06
N ASP A 180 -10.24 35.10 8.37
CA ASP A 180 -11.56 35.44 8.88
C ASP A 180 -12.02 36.83 8.40
N SER A 181 -11.12 37.82 8.45
CA SER A 181 -11.37 39.17 7.93
C SER A 181 -11.63 39.17 6.42
N TYR A 182 -10.80 38.52 5.61
CA TYR A 182 -11.04 38.42 4.15
C TYR A 182 -12.32 37.67 3.84
N SER A 183 -12.66 36.64 4.62
CA SER A 183 -13.93 35.92 4.48
C SER A 183 -15.12 36.80 4.87
N GLY A 184 -14.97 37.71 5.84
CA GLY A 184 -15.92 38.77 6.15
C GLY A 184 -16.17 39.70 4.97
N GLY A 185 -15.09 40.12 4.30
CA GLY A 185 -15.18 40.94 3.08
C GLY A 185 -15.93 40.23 1.94
N LEU A 186 -15.72 38.92 1.77
CA LEU A 186 -16.47 38.13 0.78
C LEU A 186 -17.95 37.94 1.17
N ARG A 187 -18.25 37.80 2.46
CA ARG A 187 -19.64 37.73 2.96
C ARG A 187 -20.42 39.03 2.77
N ALA A 188 -19.74 40.16 2.72
CA ALA A 188 -20.36 41.46 2.39
C ALA A 188 -20.89 41.50 0.94
N LYS A 189 -20.53 40.54 0.08
CA LYS A 189 -20.95 40.44 -1.33
C LYS A 189 -20.66 41.71 -2.13
N PRO A 190 -19.37 42.10 -2.24
CA PRO A 190 -18.99 43.23 -3.09
C PRO A 190 -19.44 43.01 -4.54
N LYS A 191 -19.86 44.09 -5.19
CA LYS A 191 -20.24 44.13 -6.61
C LYS A 191 -19.01 44.25 -7.50
N ASP A 192 -17.92 44.85 -7.00
CA ASP A 192 -16.66 44.93 -7.72
C ASP A 192 -15.94 43.57 -7.77
N MET A 193 -15.93 42.94 -8.95
CA MET A 193 -15.28 41.65 -9.18
C MET A 193 -13.76 41.70 -9.03
N ASN A 194 -13.12 42.87 -9.26
CA ASN A 194 -11.69 43.02 -9.03
C ASN A 194 -11.39 42.95 -7.52
N LEU A 195 -12.22 43.59 -6.69
CA LEU A 195 -12.14 43.50 -5.24
C LEU A 195 -12.35 42.06 -4.75
N VAL A 196 -13.32 41.33 -5.32
CA VAL A 196 -13.54 39.89 -5.05
C VAL A 196 -12.28 39.09 -5.35
N ALA A 197 -11.66 39.27 -6.53
CA ALA A 197 -10.45 38.56 -6.93
C ALA A 197 -9.26 38.86 -6.01
N VAL A 198 -9.10 40.11 -5.58
CA VAL A 198 -8.06 40.52 -4.62
C VAL A 198 -8.28 39.88 -3.26
N LEU A 199 -9.50 39.91 -2.71
CA LEU A 199 -9.83 39.28 -1.44
C LEU A 199 -9.57 37.77 -1.46
N LEU A 200 -10.01 37.08 -2.51
CA LEU A 200 -9.77 35.65 -2.70
C LEU A 200 -8.27 35.33 -2.82
N THR A 201 -7.51 36.13 -3.57
CA THR A 201 -6.06 35.93 -3.71
C THR A 201 -5.32 36.16 -2.40
N ASN A 202 -5.69 37.18 -1.63
CA ASN A 202 -5.09 37.44 -0.32
C ASN A 202 -5.42 36.33 0.69
N ARG A 203 -6.66 35.82 0.67
CA ARG A 203 -7.05 34.65 1.48
C ARG A 203 -6.28 33.40 1.05
N ALA A 204 -6.10 33.17 -0.24
CA ALA A 204 -5.30 32.07 -0.77
C ALA A 204 -3.86 32.12 -0.28
N ILE A 205 -3.24 33.31 -0.30
CA ILE A 205 -1.88 33.51 0.23
C ILE A 205 -1.80 33.18 1.72
N CYS A 206 -2.80 33.54 2.52
CA CYS A 206 -2.85 33.15 3.93
C CYS A 206 -2.96 31.63 4.09
N HIS A 207 -3.80 30.97 3.29
CA HIS A 207 -3.88 29.51 3.25
C HIS A 207 -2.54 28.87 2.86
N TRP A 208 -1.81 29.44 1.91
CA TRP A 208 -0.48 28.98 1.52
C TRP A 208 0.51 29.01 2.70
N TYR A 209 0.57 30.10 3.46
CA TYR A 209 1.45 30.19 4.64
C TYR A 209 1.06 29.21 5.75
N LEU A 210 -0.24 28.90 5.88
CA LEU A 210 -0.74 27.85 6.77
C LEU A 210 -0.58 26.42 6.21
N ARG A 211 0.08 26.25 5.05
CA ARG A 211 0.23 24.96 4.35
C ARG A 211 -1.09 24.30 3.95
N ASN A 212 -2.17 25.07 3.90
CA ASN A 212 -3.49 24.65 3.43
C ASN A 212 -3.58 24.79 1.90
N TYR A 213 -2.73 24.03 1.19
CA TYR A 213 -2.55 24.18 -0.26
C TYR A 213 -3.81 23.89 -1.08
N ARG A 214 -4.69 22.98 -0.63
CA ARG A 214 -5.96 22.68 -1.32
C ARG A 214 -6.89 23.89 -1.29
N SER A 215 -7.07 24.51 -0.13
CA SER A 215 -7.88 25.72 0.02
C SER A 215 -7.28 26.89 -0.76
N CYS A 216 -5.94 27.02 -0.76
CA CYS A 216 -5.25 28.00 -1.61
C CYS A 216 -5.59 27.83 -3.10
N ILE A 217 -5.58 26.61 -3.64
CA ILE A 217 -5.93 26.36 -5.05
C ILE A 217 -7.39 26.72 -5.32
N LEU A 218 -8.31 26.36 -4.42
CA LEU A 218 -9.73 26.68 -4.58
C LEU A 218 -9.97 28.18 -4.62
N ASP A 219 -9.36 28.92 -3.69
CA ASP A 219 -9.46 30.37 -3.65
C ASP A 219 -8.82 31.04 -4.87
N CYS A 220 -7.66 30.56 -5.32
CA CYS A 220 -7.06 31.05 -6.56
C CYS A 220 -7.93 30.76 -7.79
N LYS A 221 -8.53 29.58 -7.89
CA LYS A 221 -9.46 29.25 -8.99
C LYS A 221 -10.69 30.17 -8.96
N ALA A 222 -11.27 30.41 -7.78
CA ALA A 222 -12.37 31.36 -7.62
C ALA A 222 -11.95 32.80 -7.99
N ALA A 223 -10.74 33.23 -7.61
CA ALA A 223 -10.19 34.53 -7.99
C ALA A 223 -10.05 34.67 -9.51
N LEU A 224 -9.62 33.62 -10.21
CA LEU A 224 -9.50 33.61 -11.67
C LEU A 224 -10.84 33.57 -12.40
N VAL A 225 -11.90 33.08 -11.76
CA VAL A 225 -13.28 33.21 -12.28
C VAL A 225 -13.77 34.65 -12.17
N ALA A 226 -13.45 35.33 -11.05
CA ALA A 226 -13.83 36.73 -10.84
C ALA A 226 -13.03 37.70 -11.73
N ASP A 227 -11.71 37.52 -11.80
CA ASP A 227 -10.80 38.29 -12.66
C ASP A 227 -9.81 37.35 -13.37
N PRO A 228 -10.08 36.99 -14.64
CA PRO A 228 -9.17 36.21 -15.45
C PRO A 228 -7.85 36.93 -15.81
N GLN A 229 -7.71 38.23 -15.50
CA GLN A 229 -6.47 39.00 -15.67
C GLN A 229 -5.67 39.11 -14.35
N HIS A 230 -6.05 38.37 -13.30
CA HIS A 230 -5.35 38.41 -12.03
C HIS A 230 -4.05 37.57 -12.02
N GLN A 231 -2.93 38.15 -12.49
CA GLN A 231 -1.64 37.46 -12.61
C GLN A 231 -1.16 36.81 -11.29
N LYS A 232 -1.39 37.44 -10.14
CA LYS A 232 -0.96 36.92 -8.83
C LYS A 232 -1.69 35.63 -8.44
N ALA A 233 -2.94 35.45 -8.86
CA ALA A 233 -3.71 34.23 -8.59
C ALA A 233 -3.14 33.05 -9.39
N TYR A 234 -2.76 33.27 -10.66
CA TYR A 234 -2.07 32.24 -11.46
C TYR A 234 -0.78 31.78 -10.78
N VAL A 235 0.08 32.73 -10.40
CA VAL A 235 1.37 32.43 -9.74
C VAL A 235 1.15 31.64 -8.44
N LYS A 236 0.19 32.05 -7.61
CA LYS A 236 -0.09 31.35 -6.35
C LYS A 236 -0.73 29.98 -6.55
N ALA A 237 -1.60 29.83 -7.56
CA ALA A 237 -2.19 28.55 -7.90
C ALA A 237 -1.14 27.53 -8.34
N VAL A 238 -0.19 27.91 -9.21
CA VAL A 238 0.85 26.99 -9.68
C VAL A 238 1.84 26.62 -8.58
N GLU A 239 2.21 27.56 -7.71
CA GLU A 239 3.01 27.29 -6.51
C GLU A 239 2.30 26.26 -5.60
N ALA A 240 0.98 26.43 -5.39
CA ALA A 240 0.12 25.50 -4.65
C ALA A 240 0.01 24.11 -5.29
N CYS A 241 -0.14 24.04 -6.62
CA CYS A 241 -0.17 22.77 -7.35
C CYS A 241 1.17 22.03 -7.27
N LEU A 242 2.30 22.73 -7.39
CA LEU A 242 3.64 22.15 -7.25
C LEU A 242 3.89 21.61 -5.84
N ALA A 243 3.39 22.29 -4.80
CA ALA A 243 3.51 21.84 -3.41
C ALA A 243 2.67 20.59 -3.11
N LEU A 244 1.54 20.41 -3.79
CA LEU A 244 0.70 19.20 -3.70
C LEU A 244 1.06 18.11 -4.71
N ASP A 245 2.12 18.31 -5.49
CA ASP A 245 2.55 17.42 -6.58
C ASP A 245 1.45 17.14 -7.62
N LYS A 246 0.50 18.08 -7.77
CA LYS A 246 -0.54 18.03 -8.80
C LYS A 246 0.03 18.56 -10.12
N ILE A 247 0.90 17.77 -10.74
CA ILE A 247 1.69 18.18 -11.91
C ILE A 247 0.82 18.53 -13.11
N ARG A 248 -0.21 17.72 -13.38
CA ARG A 248 -1.14 17.96 -14.49
C ARG A 248 -1.87 19.30 -14.35
N ASP A 249 -2.55 19.51 -13.22
CA ASP A 249 -3.25 20.78 -12.93
C ASP A 249 -2.29 21.97 -12.98
N CYS A 250 -1.03 21.79 -12.55
CA CYS A 250 -0.01 22.83 -12.60
C CYS A 250 0.33 23.22 -14.05
N LEU A 251 0.54 22.25 -14.94
CA LEU A 251 0.88 22.50 -16.34
C LEU A 251 -0.26 23.21 -17.06
N GLU A 252 -1.49 22.73 -16.88
CA GLU A 252 -2.70 23.35 -17.45
C GLU A 252 -2.82 24.82 -16.99
N LEU A 253 -2.63 25.10 -15.70
CA LEU A 253 -2.67 26.47 -15.17
C LEU A 253 -1.50 27.34 -15.64
N CYS A 254 -0.30 26.78 -15.77
CA CYS A 254 0.86 27.47 -16.31
C CYS A 254 0.64 27.89 -17.77
N GLU A 255 0.11 27.00 -18.61
CA GLU A 255 -0.19 27.27 -20.03
C GLU A 255 -1.25 28.38 -20.18
N LEU A 256 -2.33 28.29 -19.40
CA LEU A 256 -3.35 29.34 -19.36
C LEU A 256 -2.79 30.69 -18.89
N GLY A 257 -1.94 30.67 -17.85
CA GLY A 257 -1.31 31.85 -17.30
C GLY A 257 -0.30 32.48 -18.26
N LEU A 258 0.54 31.70 -18.94
CA LEU A 258 1.54 32.17 -19.90
C LEU A 258 0.91 32.68 -21.20
N THR A 259 -0.26 32.16 -21.59
CA THR A 259 -1.04 32.70 -22.72
C THR A 259 -1.47 34.15 -22.47
N LYS A 260 -1.77 34.49 -21.21
CA LYS A 260 -2.18 35.84 -20.79
C LYS A 260 -1.01 36.73 -20.38
N PHE A 261 0.01 36.14 -19.75
CA PHE A 261 1.16 36.82 -19.16
C PHE A 261 2.47 36.14 -19.61
N PRO A 262 2.89 36.32 -20.88
CA PRO A 262 4.08 35.67 -21.42
C PRO A 262 5.37 36.08 -20.70
N ASP A 263 5.43 37.31 -20.18
CA ASP A 263 6.63 37.85 -19.52
C ASP A 263 6.76 37.43 -18.03
N CYS A 264 5.86 36.58 -17.53
CA CYS A 264 5.88 36.18 -16.13
C CYS A 264 6.93 35.10 -15.84
N GLN A 265 8.12 35.51 -15.39
CA GLN A 265 9.22 34.60 -15.03
C GLN A 265 8.79 33.48 -14.07
N LYS A 266 7.97 33.78 -13.06
CA LYS A 266 7.52 32.78 -12.07
C LYS A 266 6.67 31.66 -12.68
N LEU A 267 5.83 31.97 -13.66
CA LEU A 267 5.02 30.97 -14.35
C LEU A 267 5.89 30.08 -15.25
N THR A 268 6.87 30.67 -15.93
CA THR A 268 7.85 29.93 -16.75
C THR A 268 8.69 28.98 -15.90
N GLU A 269 9.19 29.44 -14.75
CA GLU A 269 9.93 28.60 -13.79
C GLU A 269 9.07 27.48 -13.20
N ALA A 270 7.80 27.75 -12.90
CA ALA A 270 6.88 26.73 -12.42
C ALA A 270 6.59 25.68 -13.51
N HIS A 271 6.40 26.11 -14.75
CA HIS A 271 6.15 25.25 -15.90
C HIS A 271 7.35 24.33 -16.20
N THR A 272 8.58 24.84 -16.18
CA THR A 272 9.78 24.02 -16.39
C THR A 272 9.97 22.99 -15.27
N LYS A 273 9.74 23.38 -14.01
CA LYS A 273 9.77 22.46 -12.85
C LYS A 273 8.70 21.37 -12.96
N ALA A 274 7.48 21.73 -13.32
CA ALA A 274 6.38 20.77 -13.50
C ALA A 274 6.70 19.77 -14.63
N ARG A 275 7.20 20.27 -15.78
CA ARG A 275 7.58 19.44 -16.92
C ARG A 275 8.73 18.49 -16.60
N GLN A 276 9.74 18.96 -15.85
CA GLN A 276 10.84 18.11 -15.40
C GLN A 276 10.33 16.98 -14.50
N LYS A 277 9.48 17.30 -13.51
CA LYS A 277 8.85 16.29 -12.64
C LYS A 277 8.03 15.28 -13.44
N GLN A 278 7.24 15.73 -14.41
CA GLN A 278 6.46 14.84 -15.28
C GLN A 278 7.38 13.87 -16.04
N SER A 279 8.43 14.40 -16.69
CA SER A 279 9.34 13.56 -17.47
C SER A 279 10.04 12.49 -16.62
N LEU A 280 10.38 12.79 -15.37
CA LEU A 280 10.96 11.83 -14.44
C LEU A 280 9.96 10.74 -14.03
N SER A 281 8.71 11.13 -13.76
CA SER A 281 7.63 10.18 -13.45
C SER A 281 7.37 9.24 -14.63
N ASP A 282 7.24 9.78 -15.83
CA ASP A 282 7.00 9.01 -17.06
C ASP A 282 8.17 8.05 -17.35
N GLN A 283 9.42 8.51 -17.18
CA GLN A 283 10.60 7.67 -17.33
C GLN A 283 10.64 6.52 -16.31
N ALA A 284 10.28 6.80 -15.05
CA ALA A 284 10.22 5.77 -14.02
C ALA A 284 9.13 4.73 -14.30
N GLU A 285 7.96 5.16 -14.80
CA GLU A 285 6.88 4.26 -15.20
C GLU A 285 7.28 3.38 -16.40
N ILE A 286 7.88 3.99 -17.44
CA ILE A 286 8.40 3.27 -18.60
C ILE A 286 9.48 2.26 -18.18
N ALA A 287 10.40 2.65 -17.29
CA ALA A 287 11.45 1.76 -16.79
C ALA A 287 10.86 0.58 -16.01
N LYS A 288 9.84 0.82 -15.17
CA LYS A 288 9.14 -0.24 -14.43
C LYS A 288 8.45 -1.23 -15.38
N LEU A 289 7.73 -0.73 -16.39
CA LEU A 289 7.06 -1.58 -17.39
C LEU A 289 8.07 -2.38 -18.22
N LYS A 290 9.20 -1.79 -18.60
CA LYS A 290 10.29 -2.49 -19.29
C LYS A 290 10.89 -3.60 -18.43
N ALA A 291 11.20 -3.32 -17.17
CA ALA A 291 11.74 -4.31 -16.24
C ALA A 291 10.77 -5.49 -16.03
N GLN A 292 9.47 -5.21 -15.88
CA GLN A 292 8.44 -6.24 -15.77
C GLN A 292 8.38 -7.11 -17.03
N ARG A 293 8.38 -6.48 -18.22
CA ARG A 293 8.34 -7.21 -19.50
C ARG A 293 9.61 -8.04 -19.73
N GLU A 294 10.77 -7.55 -19.32
CA GLU A 294 12.02 -8.30 -19.37
C GLU A 294 11.96 -9.55 -18.48
N GLU A 295 11.41 -9.43 -17.28
CA GLU A 295 11.22 -10.55 -16.37
C GLU A 295 10.22 -11.59 -16.92
N GLU A 296 9.08 -11.13 -17.44
CA GLU A 296 8.10 -12.01 -18.12
C GLU A 296 8.72 -12.72 -19.32
N ASN A 297 9.51 -12.01 -20.14
CA ASN A 297 10.22 -12.60 -21.28
C ASN A 297 11.26 -13.64 -20.83
N LYS A 298 12.00 -13.38 -19.74
CA LYS A 298 12.94 -14.35 -19.15
C LYS A 298 12.18 -15.60 -18.70
N GLN A 299 11.08 -15.46 -17.96
CA GLN A 299 10.26 -16.58 -17.51
C GLN A 299 9.71 -17.40 -18.69
N LEU A 300 9.20 -16.75 -19.74
CA LEU A 300 8.74 -17.44 -20.95
C LEU A 300 9.86 -18.20 -21.66
N THR A 301 11.06 -17.62 -21.71
CA THR A 301 12.24 -18.26 -22.31
C THR A 301 12.65 -19.49 -21.50
N THR A 302 12.62 -19.38 -20.18
CA THR A 302 12.87 -20.47 -19.25
C THR A 302 11.85 -21.59 -19.40
N PHE A 303 10.55 -21.29 -19.46
CA PHE A 303 9.53 -22.31 -19.68
C PHE A 303 9.68 -23.01 -21.03
N LYS A 304 9.96 -22.26 -22.09
CA LYS A 304 10.25 -22.83 -23.42
C LYS A 304 11.44 -23.80 -23.37
N LEU A 305 12.53 -23.39 -22.74
CA LEU A 305 13.72 -24.23 -22.57
C LEU A 305 13.40 -25.56 -21.85
N ILE A 306 12.59 -25.50 -20.80
CA ILE A 306 12.17 -26.69 -20.03
C ILE A 306 11.28 -27.59 -20.89
N THR A 307 10.32 -27.02 -21.62
CA THR A 307 9.42 -27.78 -22.50
C THR A 307 10.15 -28.37 -23.70
N ASP A 308 11.14 -27.68 -24.26
CA ASP A 308 11.98 -28.18 -25.36
C ASP A 308 12.84 -29.36 -24.90
N ARG A 309 13.23 -29.35 -23.61
CA ARG A 309 13.81 -30.52 -22.93
C ARG A 309 12.76 -31.57 -22.55
N GLY A 310 11.51 -31.49 -23.00
CA GLY A 310 10.48 -32.51 -22.79
C GLY A 310 10.07 -32.70 -21.33
N ILE A 311 10.27 -31.69 -20.48
CA ILE A 311 9.85 -31.68 -19.09
C ILE A 311 8.47 -31.00 -19.02
N GLN A 312 7.54 -31.62 -18.30
CA GLN A 312 6.18 -31.10 -18.17
C GLN A 312 6.09 -30.10 -17.01
N ILE A 313 5.38 -28.98 -17.22
CA ILE A 313 5.14 -27.95 -16.20
C ILE A 313 3.64 -27.91 -15.88
N ASN A 314 3.31 -27.97 -14.60
CA ASN A 314 1.93 -27.82 -14.11
C ASN A 314 1.65 -26.37 -13.71
N PHE A 315 0.95 -25.64 -14.59
CA PHE A 315 0.55 -24.24 -14.38
C PHE A 315 -0.66 -24.06 -13.45
N ARG A 316 -1.35 -25.14 -13.07
CA ARG A 316 -2.55 -25.08 -12.21
C ARG A 316 -2.21 -25.05 -10.73
N LEU A 317 -1.06 -25.59 -10.36
CA LEU A 317 -0.62 -25.63 -8.97
C LEU A 317 -0.19 -24.22 -8.52
N PRO A 318 -0.68 -23.71 -7.38
CA PRO A 318 -0.28 -22.41 -6.87
C PRO A 318 1.21 -22.43 -6.48
N PRO A 319 1.92 -21.30 -6.54
CA PRO A 319 3.30 -21.22 -6.03
C PRO A 319 3.37 -21.65 -4.57
N VAL A 320 4.42 -22.37 -4.20
CA VAL A 320 4.68 -22.69 -2.79
C VAL A 320 5.33 -21.46 -2.15
N CYS A 321 4.82 -21.04 -0.99
CA CYS A 321 5.45 -19.96 -0.24
C CYS A 321 6.77 -20.49 0.38
N VAL A 322 7.87 -20.23 -0.30
CA VAL A 322 9.22 -20.37 0.25
C VAL A 322 9.68 -19.01 0.77
N PRO A 323 10.36 -18.92 1.92
CA PRO A 323 10.89 -17.64 2.41
C PRO A 323 11.82 -17.00 1.38
N ASP A 324 11.81 -15.68 1.22
CA ASP A 324 12.68 -14.97 0.26
C ASP A 324 14.17 -15.31 0.43
N ALA A 325 14.60 -15.60 1.67
CA ALA A 325 15.96 -16.05 1.99
C ALA A 325 16.34 -17.42 1.37
N ALA A 326 15.35 -18.23 1.00
CA ALA A 326 15.58 -19.51 0.33
C ALA A 326 16.18 -19.30 -1.07
N ASP A 327 15.84 -18.19 -1.75
CA ASP A 327 16.39 -17.79 -3.05
C ASP A 327 16.35 -18.98 -4.04
N ALA A 328 15.13 -19.48 -4.29
CA ALA A 328 14.90 -20.59 -5.20
C ALA A 328 15.36 -20.21 -6.62
N ARG A 329 16.16 -21.09 -7.22
CA ARG A 329 16.83 -20.83 -8.49
C ARG A 329 16.62 -21.99 -9.44
N PHE A 330 16.27 -21.62 -10.66
CA PHE A 330 16.37 -22.48 -11.82
C PHE A 330 17.28 -21.81 -12.83
N TYR A 331 18.30 -22.52 -13.31
CA TYR A 331 19.17 -22.05 -14.37
C TYR A 331 19.84 -23.22 -15.09
N VAL A 332 20.53 -22.90 -16.17
CA VAL A 332 21.36 -23.85 -16.92
C VAL A 332 22.81 -23.42 -16.80
N ASP A 333 23.69 -24.34 -16.41
CA ASP A 333 25.11 -24.06 -16.26
C ASP A 333 25.82 -23.98 -17.63
N SER A 334 27.12 -23.65 -17.61
CA SER A 334 27.97 -23.64 -18.81
C SER A 334 28.15 -25.02 -19.45
N SER A 335 27.91 -26.09 -18.70
CA SER A 335 28.00 -27.48 -19.14
C SER A 335 26.65 -28.02 -19.64
N ASN A 336 25.64 -27.15 -19.77
CA ASN A 336 24.29 -27.45 -20.25
C ASN A 336 23.44 -28.32 -19.30
N HIS A 337 23.83 -28.48 -18.04
CA HIS A 337 23.02 -29.14 -17.00
C HIS A 337 21.99 -28.19 -16.40
N LEU A 338 20.81 -28.72 -16.12
CA LEU A 338 19.79 -28.01 -15.36
C LEU A 338 20.11 -28.02 -13.87
N HIS A 339 19.92 -26.88 -13.24
CA HIS A 339 19.97 -26.71 -11.80
C HIS A 339 18.56 -26.44 -11.28
N TRP A 340 18.17 -27.18 -10.25
CA TRP A 340 16.84 -27.15 -9.66
C TRP A 340 16.90 -26.81 -8.17
N SER A 341 15.84 -26.17 -7.67
CA SER A 341 15.55 -26.15 -6.25
C SER A 341 14.63 -27.31 -5.87
N LEU A 342 14.93 -27.98 -4.75
CA LEU A 342 14.15 -29.09 -4.22
C LEU A 342 13.60 -28.73 -2.84
N LEU A 343 12.32 -29.00 -2.62
CA LEU A 343 11.66 -28.89 -1.33
C LEU A 343 11.28 -30.29 -0.85
N PHE A 344 11.93 -30.75 0.22
CA PHE A 344 11.55 -31.95 0.92
C PHE A 344 10.49 -31.64 1.97
N MET A 345 9.39 -32.37 1.93
CA MET A 345 8.29 -32.30 2.88
C MET A 345 8.34 -33.55 3.78
N TYR A 346 8.20 -33.36 5.09
CA TYR A 346 8.09 -34.43 6.08
C TYR A 346 6.69 -34.36 6.71
N PRO A 347 5.66 -34.97 6.10
CA PRO A 347 4.27 -34.75 6.47
C PRO A 347 3.95 -35.18 7.90
N GLU A 348 4.64 -36.20 8.41
CA GLU A 348 4.50 -36.69 9.79
C GLU A 348 4.74 -35.61 10.83
N PHE A 349 5.79 -34.80 10.62
CA PHE A 349 6.24 -33.79 11.57
C PHE A 349 5.86 -32.35 11.15
N GLY A 350 5.26 -32.20 9.98
CA GLY A 350 4.95 -30.89 9.38
C GLY A 350 6.22 -30.05 9.18
N GLN A 351 7.34 -30.71 8.85
CA GLN A 351 8.64 -30.07 8.64
C GLN A 351 8.99 -30.05 7.16
N THR A 352 9.89 -29.15 6.79
CA THR A 352 10.37 -29.01 5.43
C THR A 352 11.85 -28.68 5.40
N ASP A 353 12.58 -29.24 4.44
CA ASP A 353 13.96 -28.86 4.14
C ASP A 353 14.05 -28.40 2.69
N PHE A 354 14.86 -27.38 2.44
CA PHE A 354 14.98 -26.75 1.13
C PHE A 354 16.43 -26.83 0.63
N LEU A 355 16.62 -27.45 -0.53
CA LEU A 355 17.88 -27.45 -1.25
C LEU A 355 17.79 -26.43 -2.38
N ARG A 356 18.63 -25.40 -2.30
CA ARG A 356 18.62 -24.26 -3.23
C ARG A 356 19.06 -24.64 -4.64
N ASP A 357 20.11 -25.45 -4.74
CA ASP A 357 20.81 -25.69 -5.99
C ASP A 357 21.21 -27.17 -6.08
N VAL A 358 20.51 -27.89 -6.95
CA VAL A 358 20.70 -29.32 -7.21
C VAL A 358 20.87 -29.52 -8.70
N ILE A 359 22.02 -30.04 -9.11
CA ILE A 359 22.28 -30.42 -10.50
C ILE A 359 21.42 -31.62 -10.89
N GLU A 360 20.89 -31.63 -12.11
CA GLU A 360 19.91 -32.63 -12.55
C GLU A 360 20.41 -34.08 -12.51
N ASP A 361 21.73 -34.30 -12.59
CA ASP A 361 22.31 -35.64 -12.56
C ASP A 361 22.47 -36.20 -11.13
N SER A 362 22.25 -35.39 -10.08
CA SER A 362 22.22 -35.88 -8.69
C SER A 362 21.01 -36.77 -8.42
N THR A 363 21.20 -37.81 -7.62
CA THR A 363 20.11 -38.67 -7.15
C THR A 363 19.33 -38.01 -6.01
N VAL A 364 18.04 -38.33 -5.90
CA VAL A 364 17.23 -37.86 -4.77
C VAL A 364 17.78 -38.40 -3.45
N LEU A 365 18.35 -39.60 -3.45
CA LEU A 365 19.02 -40.20 -2.29
C LEU A 365 20.26 -39.41 -1.85
N GLU A 366 21.12 -38.98 -2.78
CA GLU A 366 22.25 -38.10 -2.47
C GLU A 366 21.78 -36.77 -1.87
N CYS A 367 20.72 -36.19 -2.43
CA CYS A 367 20.10 -34.97 -1.91
C CYS A 367 19.60 -35.17 -0.48
N LEU A 368 18.92 -36.27 -0.19
CA LEU A 368 18.46 -36.60 1.16
C LEU A 368 19.63 -36.83 2.12
N ARG A 369 20.73 -37.46 1.68
CA ARG A 369 21.94 -37.65 2.50
C ARG A 369 22.59 -36.33 2.92
N LEU A 370 22.45 -35.28 2.12
CA LEU A 370 22.89 -33.94 2.50
C LEU A 370 22.02 -33.33 3.61
N VAL A 371 20.72 -33.64 3.63
CA VAL A 371 19.79 -33.16 4.66
C VAL A 371 19.98 -33.94 5.96
N PHE A 372 19.99 -35.28 5.89
CA PHE A 372 20.16 -36.19 7.02
C PHE A 372 21.58 -36.76 7.09
N ASP A 373 22.55 -35.85 7.15
CA ASP A 373 23.97 -36.19 7.26
C ASP A 373 24.25 -37.02 8.54
N PRO A 374 24.69 -38.29 8.43
CA PRO A 374 24.95 -39.15 9.57
C PRO A 374 26.07 -38.65 10.50
N SER A 375 26.93 -37.76 10.01
CA SER A 375 28.00 -37.15 10.81
C SER A 375 27.48 -36.04 11.74
N GLN A 376 26.24 -35.59 11.55
CA GLN A 376 25.62 -34.52 12.32
C GLN A 376 24.56 -35.08 13.27
N PRO A 377 24.28 -34.37 14.38
CA PRO A 377 23.16 -34.74 15.23
C PRO A 377 21.84 -34.71 14.44
N PRO A 378 20.91 -35.64 14.73
CA PRO A 378 19.61 -35.68 14.06
C PRO A 378 18.86 -34.35 14.27
N PRO A 379 17.97 -33.97 13.34
CA PRO A 379 17.12 -32.80 13.52
C PRO A 379 16.36 -32.86 14.86
N ALA A 380 16.17 -31.70 15.51
CA ALA A 380 15.49 -31.64 16.80
C ALA A 380 14.06 -32.22 16.80
N TRP A 381 13.42 -32.26 15.63
CA TRP A 381 12.09 -32.82 15.42
C TRP A 381 12.09 -34.35 15.21
N ASP A 382 13.23 -34.96 14.83
CA ASP A 382 13.39 -36.41 14.64
C ASP A 382 14.07 -37.05 15.85
N THR A 383 13.43 -36.95 17.02
CA THR A 383 14.01 -37.45 18.28
C THR A 383 14.19 -38.97 18.27
N GLU A 384 13.32 -39.69 17.56
CA GLU A 384 13.34 -41.15 17.43
C GLU A 384 14.25 -41.66 16.30
N GLN A 385 14.91 -40.75 15.57
CA GLN A 385 15.84 -41.08 14.47
C GLN A 385 15.19 -41.95 13.39
N LEU A 386 13.94 -41.65 13.06
CA LEU A 386 13.14 -42.39 12.10
C LEU A 386 13.62 -42.13 10.67
N TYR A 387 14.26 -40.98 10.42
CA TYR A 387 14.70 -40.55 9.09
C TYR A 387 16.20 -40.82 8.83
N GLN A 388 16.68 -42.02 9.19
CA GLN A 388 18.04 -42.48 8.91
C GLN A 388 18.12 -43.39 7.68
N PHE A 389 19.29 -43.39 7.02
CA PHE A 389 19.62 -44.27 5.91
C PHE A 389 20.20 -45.61 6.39
N GLY A 390 19.86 -46.71 5.71
CA GLY A 390 20.47 -48.02 5.95
C GLY A 390 19.66 -49.22 5.48
N ASP A 391 18.33 -49.16 5.57
CA ASP A 391 17.46 -50.35 5.48
C ASP A 391 16.23 -50.19 4.56
N ASP A 392 16.34 -49.40 3.49
CA ASP A 392 15.18 -49.04 2.64
C ASP A 392 13.99 -48.49 3.46
N SER A 393 14.33 -47.80 4.56
CA SER A 393 13.39 -47.27 5.56
C SER A 393 12.66 -46.03 5.08
N LEU A 394 13.18 -45.32 4.09
CA LEU A 394 12.61 -44.08 3.58
C LEU A 394 11.95 -44.32 2.22
N GLU A 395 10.69 -43.92 2.09
CA GLU A 395 9.99 -43.85 0.82
C GLU A 395 9.82 -42.39 0.41
N VAL A 396 10.02 -42.11 -0.88
CA VAL A 396 9.82 -40.79 -1.47
C VAL A 396 8.65 -40.82 -2.43
N TYR A 397 7.92 -39.70 -2.44
CA TYR A 397 6.68 -39.53 -3.18
C TYR A 397 6.64 -38.16 -3.85
N PHE A 398 5.97 -38.06 -4.99
CA PHE A 398 5.58 -36.79 -5.62
C PHE A 398 4.09 -36.78 -5.93
N GLU A 399 3.52 -35.60 -6.18
CA GLU A 399 2.12 -35.46 -6.60
C GLU A 399 1.96 -35.76 -8.10
N ASP A 400 1.07 -36.70 -8.44
CA ASP A 400 0.77 -37.12 -9.82
C ASP A 400 0.25 -35.94 -10.64
N SER A 401 0.79 -35.78 -11.84
CA SER A 401 0.38 -34.71 -12.75
C SER A 401 -1.00 -34.90 -13.38
N THR A 402 -1.47 -36.14 -13.47
CA THR A 402 -2.69 -36.55 -14.17
C THR A 402 -3.88 -36.68 -13.23
N VAL A 403 -3.65 -37.10 -11.99
CA VAL A 403 -4.69 -37.31 -10.97
C VAL A 403 -4.42 -36.40 -9.77
N SER A 404 -5.28 -35.41 -9.57
CA SER A 404 -5.14 -34.48 -8.44
C SER A 404 -5.15 -35.21 -7.10
N GLN A 405 -4.26 -34.81 -6.19
CA GLN A 405 -4.11 -35.35 -4.82
C GLN A 405 -3.62 -36.81 -4.74
N LYS A 406 -3.22 -37.43 -5.85
CA LYS A 406 -2.59 -38.75 -5.83
C LYS A 406 -1.08 -38.60 -5.64
N LEU A 407 -0.52 -39.32 -4.69
CA LEU A 407 0.94 -39.41 -4.52
C LEU A 407 1.49 -40.69 -5.15
N VAL A 408 2.55 -40.54 -5.93
CA VAL A 408 3.24 -41.65 -6.60
C VAL A 408 4.57 -41.90 -5.92
N SER A 409 4.78 -43.12 -5.43
CA SER A 409 6.08 -43.54 -4.88
C SER A 409 7.09 -43.77 -6.00
N PHE A 410 8.34 -43.38 -5.79
CA PHE A 410 9.44 -43.66 -6.72
C PHE A 410 10.73 -44.03 -5.98
N PRO A 411 11.68 -44.74 -6.64
CA PRO A 411 12.97 -45.06 -6.03
C PRO A 411 13.80 -43.78 -5.82
N ALA A 412 14.38 -43.61 -4.63
CA ALA A 412 15.21 -42.45 -4.31
C ALA A 412 16.54 -42.43 -5.10
N GLU A 413 16.95 -43.57 -5.67
CA GLU A 413 18.12 -43.72 -6.51
C GLU A 413 17.97 -43.05 -7.88
N LEU A 414 16.75 -42.66 -8.27
CA LEU A 414 16.54 -41.91 -9.51
C LEU A 414 17.20 -40.53 -9.43
N THR A 415 17.81 -40.13 -10.54
CA THR A 415 18.32 -38.76 -10.69
C THR A 415 17.18 -37.77 -10.88
N VAL A 416 17.41 -36.50 -10.53
CA VAL A 416 16.42 -35.43 -10.76
C VAL A 416 16.06 -35.33 -12.25
N LYS A 417 17.01 -35.55 -13.14
CA LYS A 417 16.82 -35.66 -14.60
C LYS A 417 15.91 -36.81 -15.00
N GLN A 418 16.08 -37.98 -14.40
CA GLN A 418 15.20 -39.12 -14.66
C GLN A 418 13.79 -38.86 -14.12
N LEU A 419 13.67 -38.26 -12.93
CA LEU A 419 12.39 -37.87 -12.32
C LEU A 419 11.62 -36.89 -13.20
N THR A 420 12.26 -35.78 -13.61
CA THR A 420 11.65 -34.72 -14.42
C THR A 420 11.22 -35.17 -15.82
N LYS A 421 11.75 -36.30 -16.31
CA LYS A 421 11.41 -36.90 -17.61
C LYS A 421 10.25 -37.90 -17.56
N ARG A 422 9.77 -38.26 -16.37
CA ARG A 422 8.65 -39.19 -16.25
C ARG A 422 7.36 -38.54 -16.77
N LYS A 423 6.44 -39.35 -17.26
CA LYS A 423 5.16 -38.87 -17.82
C LYS A 423 4.14 -38.46 -16.76
N ASP A 424 4.23 -39.08 -15.58
CA ASP A 424 3.38 -38.86 -14.41
C ASP A 424 3.88 -37.74 -13.49
N PHE A 425 5.07 -37.20 -13.77
CA PHE A 425 5.67 -36.11 -13.01
C PHE A 425 5.59 -34.80 -13.78
N CYS A 426 5.20 -33.73 -13.08
CA CYS A 426 5.28 -32.36 -13.57
C CYS A 426 6.03 -31.49 -12.57
N VAL A 427 6.89 -30.62 -13.09
CA VAL A 427 7.46 -29.52 -12.30
C VAL A 427 6.37 -28.47 -12.06
N ARG A 428 6.37 -27.81 -10.92
CA ARG A 428 5.43 -26.74 -10.61
C ARG A 428 5.74 -25.46 -11.40
N ARG A 429 4.77 -24.53 -11.48
CA ARG A 429 4.93 -23.24 -12.17
C ARG A 429 6.10 -22.39 -11.67
N ASP A 430 6.38 -22.48 -10.37
CA ASP A 430 7.48 -21.82 -9.67
C ASP A 430 8.84 -22.54 -9.85
N LEU A 431 8.91 -23.53 -10.76
CA LEU A 431 10.12 -24.29 -11.08
C LEU A 431 10.73 -25.04 -9.88
N LEU A 432 9.89 -25.28 -8.87
CA LEU A 432 10.24 -26.01 -7.67
C LEU A 432 9.86 -27.49 -7.80
N ILE A 433 10.78 -28.37 -7.39
CA ILE A 433 10.52 -29.80 -7.26
C ILE A 433 10.16 -30.10 -5.82
N VAL A 434 8.94 -30.59 -5.58
CA VAL A 434 8.45 -30.94 -4.24
C VAL A 434 8.43 -32.45 -4.09
N ILE A 435 9.07 -32.95 -3.03
CA ILE A 435 9.18 -34.39 -2.75
C ILE A 435 8.74 -34.64 -1.31
N HIS A 436 7.79 -35.54 -1.12
CA HIS A 436 7.35 -35.99 0.19
C HIS A 436 8.20 -37.18 0.64
N VAL A 437 8.71 -37.14 1.86
CA VAL A 437 9.58 -38.17 2.42
C VAL A 437 8.89 -38.77 3.64
N VAL A 438 8.72 -40.10 3.64
CA VAL A 438 8.04 -40.83 4.71
C VAL A 438 8.90 -41.98 5.17
N SER A 439 9.00 -42.16 6.50
CA SER A 439 9.72 -43.30 7.08
C SER A 439 8.80 -44.47 7.36
N LYS A 440 9.14 -45.66 6.83
CA LYS A 440 8.55 -46.95 7.17
C LYS A 440 8.73 -47.30 8.67
N ARG A 441 9.72 -46.70 9.34
CA ARG A 441 9.98 -46.92 10.78
C ARG A 441 8.87 -46.31 11.64
N SER A 442 8.21 -45.25 11.17
CA SER A 442 7.01 -44.71 11.82
C SER A 442 5.80 -45.58 11.50
N THR A 443 5.73 -46.77 12.08
CA THR A 443 4.73 -47.81 11.72
C THR A 443 3.29 -47.30 11.74
N LYS A 444 2.89 -46.54 12.75
CA LYS A 444 1.53 -45.98 12.89
C LYS A 444 1.23 -44.93 11.81
N PHE A 445 2.15 -43.99 11.60
CA PHE A 445 1.98 -42.95 10.59
C PHE A 445 2.03 -43.54 9.19
N TYR A 446 3.00 -44.42 8.92
CA TYR A 446 3.19 -45.07 7.63
C TYR A 446 1.98 -45.91 7.22
N GLN A 447 1.38 -46.70 8.13
CA GLN A 447 0.15 -47.44 7.84
C GLN A 447 -0.98 -46.50 7.45
N ARG A 448 -1.21 -45.46 8.26
CA ARG A 448 -2.22 -44.44 7.96
C ARG A 448 -1.96 -43.72 6.62
N TRP A 449 -0.70 -43.38 6.35
CA TRP A 449 -0.27 -42.76 5.11
C TRP A 449 -0.58 -43.67 3.91
N LYS A 450 -0.21 -44.96 3.98
CA LYS A 450 -0.52 -45.91 2.90
C LYS A 450 -2.02 -46.12 2.71
N ASP A 451 -2.80 -46.12 3.80
CA ASP A 451 -4.25 -46.24 3.72
C ASP A 451 -4.87 -45.01 3.07
N GLU A 452 -4.52 -43.79 3.51
CA GLU A 452 -5.00 -42.53 2.91
C GLU A 452 -4.64 -42.43 1.41
N MET A 453 -3.47 -42.97 1.01
CA MET A 453 -3.02 -42.99 -0.38
C MET A 453 -3.63 -44.12 -1.24
N ARG A 454 -4.33 -45.10 -0.65
CA ARG A 454 -5.02 -46.18 -1.39
C ARG A 454 -6.42 -45.78 -1.86
N TRP A 455 -7.00 -44.70 -1.34
CA TRP A 455 -8.36 -44.24 -1.65
C TRP A 455 -8.43 -43.23 -2.80
N TYR A 456 -7.32 -42.98 -3.50
CA TYR A 456 -7.19 -42.13 -4.69
C TYR A 456 -6.48 -42.88 -5.82
#